data_AF-A0A9J6QDL0-F1
#
_entry.id   AF-A0A9J6QDL0-F1
#
_cell.length_a   1.000
_cell.length_b   1.000
_cell.length_c   1.000
_cell.angle_alpha   90.00
_cell.angle_beta   90.00
_cell.angle_gamma   90.00
#
_symmetry.space_group_name_H-M   'P 1'
#
loop_
_entity.id
_entity.type
_entity.pdbx_description
1 polymer ?
#
loop_
_entity_poly.entity_id
_entity_poly.type
_entity_poly.pdbx_seq_one_letter_code
_entity_poly.pdbx_strand_id
1 'polypeptide(L)' 'MMQFLKKWVKEQLSFCLRGGIPLLIVIVFSLLAVSYLPENIAIKAIGLFIIAVGIAIFCIKQR' A
#
# COMPACT_ATOMS: atom_id res chain seq x y z
N MET A 1 -1.68 15.03 29.65
CA MET A 1 -0.93 15.38 28.42
C MET A 1 -0.19 14.16 27.81
N MET A 2 0.64 13.45 28.59
CA MET A 2 1.41 12.27 28.12
C MET A 2 0.56 11.14 27.50
N GLN A 3 -0.61 10.85 28.08
CA GLN A 3 -1.52 9.80 27.55
C GLN A 3 -2.18 10.17 26.22
N PHE A 4 -2.46 11.46 26.02
CA PHE A 4 -3.05 11.96 24.76
C PHE A 4 -2.04 11.89 23.63
N LEU A 5 -0.79 12.27 23.90
CA LEU A 5 0.32 12.15 22.96
C LEU A 5 0.57 10.69 22.55
N LYS A 6 0.58 9.76 23.52
CA LYS A 6 0.73 8.33 23.26
C LYS A 6 -0.37 7.77 22.36
N LYS A 7 -1.63 8.19 22.59
CA LYS A 7 -2.78 7.77 21.78
C LYS A 7 -2.70 8.34 20.36
N TRP A 8 -2.32 9.61 20.22
CA TRP A 8 -2.15 10.28 18.95
C TRP A 8 -1.04 9.65 18.08
N VAL A 9 0.11 9.36 18.69
CA VAL A 9 1.22 8.66 18.00
C VAL A 9 0.78 7.27 17.53
N LYS A 10 0.06 6.52 18.38
CA LYS A 10 -0.43 5.17 18.03
C LYS A 10 -1.43 5.19 16.86
N GLU A 11 -2.31 6.18 16.81
CA GLU A 11 -3.26 6.39 15.71
C GLU A 11 -2.55 6.76 14.41
N GLN A 12 -1.56 7.67 14.46
CA GLN A 12 -0.73 8.01 13.30
C GLN A 12 0.07 6.82 12.78
N LEU A 13 0.65 6.02 13.67
CA LEU A 13 1.37 4.80 13.32
C LEU A 13 0.43 3.76 12.72
N SER A 14 -0.78 3.60 13.27
CA SER A 14 -1.81 2.73 12.73
C SER A 14 -2.26 3.19 11.33
N PHE A 15 -2.44 4.49 11.13
CA PHE A 15 -2.79 5.08 9.84
C PHE A 15 -1.66 4.89 8.81
N CYS A 16 -0.42 5.11 9.23
CA CYS A 16 0.77 4.93 8.40
C CYS A 16 1.03 3.45 8.08
N LEU A 17 0.72 2.52 9.00
CA LEU A 17 0.78 1.09 8.73
C LEU A 17 -0.37 0.66 7.80
N ARG A 18 -1.60 1.16 7.99
CA ARG A 18 -2.75 0.81 7.13
C ARG A 18 -2.62 1.36 5.71
N GLY A 19 -2.12 2.57 5.55
CA GLY A 19 -1.97 3.23 4.24
C GLY A 19 -0.59 3.03 3.62
N GLY A 20 0.46 2.99 4.44
CA GLY A 20 1.86 2.93 3.98
C GLY A 20 2.35 1.53 3.62
N ILE A 21 1.88 0.48 4.31
CA ILE A 21 2.21 -0.91 3.93
C ILE A 21 1.75 -1.24 2.50
N PRO A 22 0.48 -1.01 2.11
CA PRO A 22 0.07 -1.28 0.74
C PRO A 22 0.79 -0.41 -0.28
N LEU A 23 1.13 0.84 0.07
CA LEU A 23 1.90 1.72 -0.79
C LEU A 23 3.32 1.17 -1.05
N LEU A 24 4.01 0.73 0.01
CA LEU A 24 5.32 0.08 -0.06
C LEU A 24 5.27 -1.19 -0.91
N ILE A 25 4.23 -2.00 -0.76
CA ILE A 25 4.03 -3.23 -1.55
C ILE A 25 3.90 -2.90 -3.04
N VAL A 26 3.12 -1.87 -3.39
CA VAL A 26 2.97 -1.40 -4.78
C VAL A 26 4.29 -0.92 -5.36
N ILE A 27 5.08 -0.16 -4.60
CA ILE A 27 6.38 0.36 -5.05
C ILE A 27 7.36 -0.78 -5.31
N VAL A 28 7.50 -1.72 -4.37
CA VAL A 28 8.41 -2.87 -4.52
C VAL A 28 7.96 -3.74 -5.70
N PHE A 29 6.66 -4.03 -5.81
CA PHE A 29 6.12 -4.78 -6.94
C PHE A 29 6.39 -4.08 -8.27
N SER A 30 6.23 -2.76 -8.33
CA SER A 30 6.48 -1.99 -9.55
C SER A 30 7.95 -2.03 -9.96
N LEU A 31 8.88 -1.89 -9.01
CA LEU A 31 10.32 -1.99 -9.28
C LEU A 31 10.69 -3.39 -9.80
N LEU A 32 10.12 -4.45 -9.21
CA LEU A 32 10.34 -5.82 -9.67
C LEU A 32 9.70 -6.04 -11.05
N ALA A 33 8.49 -5.57 -11.26
CA ALA A 33 7.78 -5.74 -12.52
C ALA A 33 8.51 -5.07 -13.69
N VAL A 34 9.04 -3.85 -13.50
CA VAL A 34 9.84 -3.17 -14.52
C VAL A 34 11.20 -3.86 -14.75
N SER A 35 11.80 -4.45 -13.71
CA SER A 35 13.13 -5.08 -13.83
C SER A 35 13.09 -6.47 -14.47
N TYR A 36 12.01 -7.23 -14.26
CA TYR A 36 11.92 -8.64 -14.64
C TYR A 36 10.93 -8.93 -15.79
N LEU A 37 9.97 -8.04 -16.08
CA LEU A 37 9.02 -8.24 -17.17
C LEU A 37 9.33 -7.32 -18.37
N PRO A 38 8.96 -7.76 -19.59
CA PRO A 38 8.99 -6.89 -20.77
C PRO A 38 8.09 -5.67 -20.56
N GLU A 39 8.51 -4.48 -21.03
CA GLU A 39 7.80 -3.21 -20.79
C GLU A 39 6.30 -3.26 -21.16
N ASN A 40 5.96 -3.91 -22.28
CA ASN A 40 4.58 -4.07 -22.74
C ASN A 40 3.68 -4.84 -21.76
N ILE A 41 4.27 -5.67 -20.90
CA ILE A 41 3.57 -6.50 -19.90
C ILE A 41 3.72 -5.88 -18.51
N ALA A 42 4.88 -5.32 -18.17
CA ALA A 42 5.18 -4.71 -16.89
C ALA A 42 4.15 -3.62 -16.53
N ILE A 43 3.86 -2.69 -17.45
CA ILE A 43 2.92 -1.60 -17.21
C ILE A 43 1.50 -2.13 -16.95
N LYS A 44 1.07 -3.15 -17.72
CA LYS A 44 -0.26 -3.77 -17.55
C LYS A 44 -0.36 -4.51 -16.22
N ALA A 45 0.68 -5.24 -15.83
CA ALA A 45 0.74 -5.97 -14.57
C ALA A 45 0.74 -5.02 -13.35
N ILE A 46 1.48 -3.92 -13.43
CA ILE A 46 1.50 -2.88 -12.38
C ILE A 46 0.12 -2.25 -12.22
N GLY A 47 -0.53 -1.88 -13.33
CA GLY A 47 -1.88 -1.32 -13.30
C GLY A 47 -2.90 -2.28 -12.65
N LEU A 48 -2.87 -3.55 -13.05
CA LEU A 48 -3.73 -4.60 -12.47
C LEU A 48 -3.47 -4.78 -10.97
N PHE A 49 -2.21 -4.75 -10.56
CA PHE A 49 -1.81 -4.90 -9.17
C PHE A 49 -2.26 -3.71 -8.31
N ILE A 50 -2.12 -2.48 -8.80
CA ILE A 50 -2.60 -1.27 -8.12
C ILE A 50 -4.12 -1.36 -7.89
N ILE A 51 -4.88 -1.77 -8.91
CA ILE A 51 -6.33 -1.95 -8.81
C ILE A 51 -6.66 -3.02 -7.76
N ALA A 52 -5.99 -4.17 -7.81
CA ALA A 52 -6.21 -5.26 -6.85
C ALA A 52 -5.90 -4.84 -5.40
N VAL A 53 -4.79 -4.12 -5.19
CA VAL A 53 -4.41 -3.57 -3.88
C VAL A 53 -5.42 -2.51 -3.42
N GLY A 54 -5.89 -1.64 -4.31
CA GLY A 54 -6.92 -0.65 -4.01
C GLY A 54 -8.23 -1.29 -3.56
N ILE A 55 -8.68 -2.35 -4.26
CA ILE A 55 -9.86 -3.14 -3.87
C ILE A 55 -9.63 -3.82 -2.51
N ALA A 56 -8.46 -4.44 -2.30
CA ALA A 56 -8.13 -5.10 -1.04
C ALA A 56 -8.16 -4.12 0.15
N ILE A 57 -7.58 -2.92 0.00
CA ILE A 57 -7.63 -1.87 1.02
C ILE A 57 -9.07 -1.42 1.26
N PHE A 58 -9.85 -1.23 0.18
CA PHE A 58 -11.25 -0.83 0.29
C PHE A 58 -12.08 -1.87 1.06
N CYS A 59 -11.93 -3.16 0.74
CA CYS A 59 -12.57 -4.26 1.46
C CYS A 59 -12.13 -4.34 2.93
N ILE A 60 -10.84 -4.13 3.23
CA ILE A 60 -10.33 -4.13 4.62
C ILE A 60 -10.85 -2.91 5.39
N LYS A 61 -11.09 -1.78 4.73
CA LYS A 61 -11.60 -0.57 5.36
C LYS A 61 -13.12 -0.59 5.58
N GLN A 62 -13.85 -1.39 4.80
CA GLN A 62 -15.30 -1.54 4.92
C GLN A 62 -15.73 -2.57 5.98
N ARG A 63 -14.80 -3.41 6.46
CA ARG A 63 -14.96 -4.27 7.65
C ARG A 63 -14.59 -3.52 8.93
#